data_AF-A0A1M6C5G6-F1
#
_entry.id   AF-A0A1M6C5G6-F1
#
_cell.length_a   1.000
_cell.length_b   1.000
_cell.length_c   1.000
_cell.angle_alpha   90.00
_cell.angle_beta   90.00
_cell.angle_gamma   90.00
#
_symmetry.space_group_name_H-M   'P 1'
#
loop_
_entity.id
_entity.type
_entity.pdbx_description
1 polymer ?
#
loop_
_entity_poly.entity_id
_entity_poly.type
_entity_poly.pdbx_seq_one_letter_code
_entity_poly.pdbx_strand_id
1 'polypeptide(L)' 'MSVFVFKVRLAVLRDFVDRLNTNQVQFIMKKTMLKQYAQDLNLKLTEKMVLELLL' A
#
# COMPACT_ATOMS: atom_id res chain seq x y z
N MET A 1 6.50 6.81 -16.49
CA MET A 1 6.39 7.51 -15.18
C MET A 1 7.78 7.95 -14.75
N SER A 2 7.98 9.20 -14.33
CA SER A 2 9.29 9.66 -13.83
C SER A 2 9.63 8.95 -12.50
N VAL A 3 10.93 8.70 -12.27
CA VAL A 3 11.46 8.09 -11.04
C VAL A 3 11.03 8.91 -9.81
N PHE A 4 10.97 10.24 -9.93
CA PHE A 4 10.50 11.13 -8.87
C PHE A 4 9.04 10.83 -8.49
N VAL A 5 8.16 10.76 -9.48
CA VAL A 5 6.73 10.48 -9.29
C VAL A 5 6.51 9.09 -8.69
N PHE A 6 7.31 8.11 -9.11
CA PHE A 6 7.28 6.77 -8.52
C PHE A 6 7.66 6.77 -7.04
N LYS A 7 8.75 7.46 -6.67
CA LYS A 7 9.18 7.58 -5.25
C LYS A 7 8.12 8.27 -4.38
N VAL A 8 7.51 9.34 -4.88
CA VAL A 8 6.42 10.04 -4.17
C VAL A 8 5.23 9.10 -3.92
N ARG A 9 4.80 8.37 -4.94
CA ARG A 9 3.68 7.41 -4.82
C ARG A 9 4.00 6.27 -3.85
N LEU A 10 5.25 5.78 -3.85
CA LEU A 10 5.69 4.74 -2.91
C LEU A 10 5.70 5.26 -1.45
N ALA A 11 6.12 6.51 -1.22
CA ALA A 11 6.09 7.13 0.11
C ALA A 11 4.65 7.27 0.62
N VAL A 12 3.74 7.76 -0.22
CA VAL A 12 2.31 7.87 0.10
C VAL A 12 1.68 6.51 0.42
N LEU A 13 2.08 5.45 -0.31
CA LEU A 13 1.66 4.09 -0.04
C LEU A 13 2.13 3.59 1.34
N ARG A 14 3.38 3.89 1.73
CA ARG A 14 3.90 3.54 3.06
C ARG A 14 3.16 4.25 4.18
N ASP A 15 2.94 5.55 4.05
CA ASP A 15 2.16 6.33 5.04
C ASP A 15 0.74 5.76 5.22
N PHE A 16 0.14 5.28 4.13
CA PHE A 16 -1.18 4.64 4.19
C PHE A 16 -1.14 3.30 4.94
N VAL A 17 -0.13 2.48 4.69
CA VAL A 17 0.10 1.21 5.40
C VAL A 17 0.30 1.44 6.89
N ASP A 18 1.12 2.43 7.27
CA ASP A 18 1.39 2.76 8.67
C ASP A 18 0.09 3.15 9.40
N ARG A 19 -0.73 4.02 8.77
CA ARG A 19 -2.05 4.36 9.30
C ARG A 19 -3.00 3.17 9.38
N LEU A 20 -2.99 2.28 8.39
CA LEU A 20 -3.79 1.04 8.41
C LEU A 20 -3.38 0.14 9.60
N ASN A 21 -2.09 0.06 9.88
CA ASN A 21 -1.57 -0.73 10.98
C ASN A 21 -1.92 -0.15 12.35
N THR A 22 -1.94 1.17 12.50
CA THR A 22 -2.40 1.85 13.73
C THR A 22 -3.89 1.62 14.02
N ASN A 23 -4.74 1.57 12.99
CA ASN A 23 -6.22 1.57 13.14
C ASN A 23 -6.86 0.21 13.51
N GLN A 24 -6.08 -0.81 13.88
CA GLN A 24 -6.58 -2.16 14.26
C GLN A 24 -7.62 -2.77 13.28
N VAL A 25 -7.52 -2.44 11.99
CA VAL A 25 -8.41 -2.96 10.94
C VAL A 25 -8.18 -4.46 10.78
N GLN A 26 -9.25 -5.24 10.53
CA GLN A 26 -9.12 -6.67 10.22
C GLN A 26 -8.19 -6.91 9.03
N PHE A 27 -7.35 -7.95 9.12
CA PHE A 27 -6.32 -8.27 8.13
C PHE A 27 -6.86 -8.38 6.69
N ILE A 28 -8.03 -9.00 6.52
CA ILE A 28 -8.69 -9.15 5.21
C ILE A 28 -9.01 -7.78 4.61
N MET A 29 -9.52 -6.85 5.42
CA MET A 29 -9.88 -5.51 5.00
C MET A 29 -8.65 -4.65 4.73
N LYS A 30 -7.57 -4.80 5.52
CA LYS A 30 -6.25 -4.20 5.23
C LYS A 30 -5.72 -4.62 3.85
N LYS A 31 -5.80 -5.92 3.51
CA LYS A 31 -5.34 -6.45 2.22
C LYS A 31 -6.12 -5.84 1.05
N THR A 32 -7.45 -5.74 1.16
CA THR A 32 -8.30 -5.14 0.13
C THR A 32 -8.03 -3.65 -0.04
N MET A 33 -7.95 -2.91 1.07
CA MET A 33 -7.67 -1.47 1.07
C MET A 33 -6.28 -1.16 0.49
N LEU A 34 -5.25 -1.92 0.85
CA LEU A 34 -3.90 -1.75 0.31
C LEU A 34 -3.83 -2.02 -1.19
N LYS A 35 -4.48 -3.08 -1.67
CA LYS A 35 -4.53 -3.39 -3.11
C LYS A 35 -5.23 -2.29 -3.91
N GLN A 36 -6.36 -1.80 -3.41
CA GLN A 36 -7.13 -0.77 -4.08
C GLN A 36 -6.38 0.57 -4.10
N TYR A 37 -5.80 0.97 -2.96
CA TYR A 37 -5.01 2.19 -2.87
C TYR A 37 -3.75 2.15 -3.76
N ALA A 38 -3.09 1.00 -3.85
CA ALA A 38 -1.98 0.82 -4.78
C ALA A 38 -2.41 0.94 -6.25
N GLN A 39 -3.57 0.41 -6.62
CA GLN A 39 -4.13 0.57 -7.96
C GLN A 39 -4.44 2.05 -8.28
N ASP A 40 -5.01 2.79 -7.33
CA ASP A 40 -5.27 4.23 -7.48
C ASP A 40 -3.97 5.01 -7.72
N LEU A 41 -2.88 4.60 -7.06
CA LEU A 41 -1.54 5.14 -7.26
C LEU A 41 -0.86 4.64 -8.56
N ASN A 42 -1.53 3.83 -9.38
CA ASN A 42 -0.95 3.10 -10.52
C ASN A 42 0.33 2.31 -10.16
N LEU A 43 0.33 1.70 -8.97
CA LEU A 43 1.38 0.80 -8.52
C LEU A 43 0.86 -0.64 -8.62
N LYS A 44 1.54 -1.46 -9.41
CA LYS A 44 1.27 -2.91 -9.46
C LYS A 44 2.05 -3.59 -8.33
N LEU A 45 1.35 -3.93 -7.26
CA LEU A 45 1.90 -4.75 -6.18
C LEU A 45 1.60 -6.23 -6.42
N THR A 46 2.59 -7.09 -6.15
CA THR A 46 2.38 -8.54 -6.10
C THR A 46 1.79 -8.96 -4.76
N GLU A 47 1.15 -10.12 -4.68
CA GLU A 47 0.66 -10.69 -3.42
C GLU A 47 1.76 -10.75 -2.35
N LYS A 48 2.99 -11.09 -2.73
CA LYS A 48 4.14 -11.13 -1.82
C LYS A 48 4.46 -9.75 -1.23
N MET A 49 4.49 -8.70 -2.05
CA MET A 49 4.75 -7.33 -1.58
C MET A 49 3.64 -6.81 -0.66
N VAL A 50 2.38 -7.19 -0.93
CA VAL A 50 1.25 -6.84 -0.08
C VAL A 50 1.38 -7.50 1.30
N LEU A 51 1.82 -8.77 1.34
CA LEU A 51 2.07 -9.45 2.61
C LEU A 51 3.24 -8.84 3.37
N GLU A 52 4.36 -8.53 2.69
CA GLU A 52 5.54 -7.89 3.30
C GLU A 52 5.25 -6.48 3.85
N LEU A 53 4.29 -5.75 3.27
CA LEU A 53 3.86 -4.44 3.79
C LEU A 53 2.91 -4.55 4.99
N LEU A 54 2.26 -5.69 5.19
CA LEU A 54 1.24 -5.88 6.22
C LEU A 54 1.71 -6.74 7.41
N LEU A 55 2.90 -7.36 7.31
CA LEU A 55 3.58 -8.17 8.34
C LEU A 55 4.66 -7.34 9.05
#